data_AF-A0A9W4SAJ4-F1
#
_entry.id   AF-A0A9W4SAJ4-F1
#
_cell.length_a   1.000
_cell.length_b   1.000
_cell.length_c   1.000
_cell.angle_alpha   90.00
_cell.angle_beta   90.00
_cell.angle_gamma   90.00
#
_symmetry.space_group_name_H-M   'P 1'
#
loop_
_entity.id
_entity.type
_entity.pdbx_description
1 polymer ?
#
loop_
_entity_poly.entity_id
_entity_poly.type
_entity_poly.pdbx_seq_one_letter_code
_entity_poly.pdbx_strand_id
1 'polypeptide(L)'
;MSIDFSKKFSNATNNVFEEIVNIDFSAVEVIMEHAISCREVAYSIQTNPAFEFHGCQISTSLHEFRDKLITADSSLRNVYDKSSVVCESFETEIETMIKIMKRKGETQYFKKRLNKLLTKIKDLRRLVEKSHRLILDAKDNKHNIEGNIEKGLSGAEKFCYNNERYLADIDKAKEKLVIVEDSLYNLHDTSHLLSKMKSILMGYEDILLEITSEVYGENSFEVTRADLNSLNLAIDKLKVCHYKFTQRYEV
;
A
#
# COMPACT_ATOMS: atom_id res chain seq x y z
N MET A 1 7.75 13.70 -38.45
CA MET A 1 7.91 12.26 -38.15
C MET A 1 6.66 11.86 -37.39
N SER A 2 5.94 10.79 -37.74
CA SER A 2 4.73 10.40 -36.98
C SER A 2 5.19 9.81 -35.64
N ILE A 3 4.97 10.54 -34.54
CA ILE A 3 5.24 10.03 -33.20
C ILE A 3 4.17 8.99 -32.90
N ASP A 4 4.56 7.78 -32.54
CA ASP A 4 3.65 6.73 -32.04
C ASP A 4 3.22 7.01 -30.59
N PHE A 5 2.97 8.29 -30.27
CA PHE A 5 2.71 8.81 -28.92
C PHE A 5 1.54 8.06 -28.29
N SER A 6 0.41 8.01 -28.99
CA SER A 6 -0.82 7.45 -28.45
C SER A 6 -0.68 5.96 -28.19
N LYS A 7 0.05 5.22 -29.03
CA LYS A 7 0.26 3.78 -28.83
C LYS A 7 1.23 3.52 -27.68
N LYS A 8 2.38 4.22 -27.63
CA LYS A 8 3.35 4.11 -26.52
C LYS A 8 2.68 4.44 -25.18
N PHE A 9 1.99 5.58 -25.12
CA PHE A 9 1.28 6.02 -23.93
C PHE A 9 0.17 5.03 -23.53
N SER A 10 -0.66 4.59 -24.48
CA SER A 10 -1.75 3.64 -24.20
C SER A 10 -1.20 2.31 -23.68
N ASN A 11 -0.18 1.75 -24.33
CA ASN A 11 0.42 0.48 -23.94
C ASN A 11 1.06 0.56 -22.55
N ALA A 12 1.86 1.60 -22.30
CA ALA A 12 2.51 1.80 -21.00
C ALA A 12 1.49 1.97 -19.88
N THR A 13 0.46 2.79 -20.11
CA THR A 13 -0.63 3.01 -19.15
C THR A 13 -1.35 1.70 -18.85
N ASN A 14 -1.74 0.94 -19.88
CA ASN A 14 -2.44 -0.32 -19.71
C ASN A 14 -1.62 -1.32 -18.89
N ASN A 15 -0.34 -1.52 -19.25
CA ASN A 15 0.52 -2.47 -18.57
C ASN A 15 0.67 -2.11 -17.08
N VAL A 16 0.91 -0.84 -16.78
CA VAL A 16 1.14 -0.39 -15.39
C VAL A 16 -0.11 -0.52 -14.53
N PHE A 17 -1.28 -0.15 -15.02
CA PHE A 17 -2.52 -0.33 -14.25
C PHE A 17 -2.92 -1.80 -14.13
N GLU A 18 -2.66 -2.64 -15.13
CA GLU A 18 -2.81 -4.11 -15.01
C GLU A 18 -1.86 -4.67 -13.93
N GLU A 19 -0.60 -4.21 -13.89
CA GLU A 19 0.37 -4.62 -12.87
C GLU A 19 -0.04 -4.18 -11.46
N ILE A 20 -0.52 -2.93 -11.29
CA ILE A 20 -0.99 -2.40 -10.01
C ILE A 20 -2.22 -3.17 -9.50
N VAL A 21 -3.18 -3.47 -10.38
CA VAL A 21 -4.38 -4.25 -10.02
C VAL A 21 -4.03 -5.67 -9.58
N ASN A 22 -2.93 -6.22 -10.07
CA ASN A 22 -2.47 -7.55 -9.67
C ASN A 22 -1.63 -7.55 -8.38
N ILE A 23 -1.46 -6.39 -7.73
CA ILE A 23 -0.93 -6.34 -6.36
C ILE A 23 -2.08 -6.61 -5.41
N ASP A 24 -1.93 -7.68 -4.63
CA ASP A 24 -2.88 -8.08 -3.60
C ASP A 24 -2.58 -7.34 -2.30
N PHE A 25 -3.39 -6.33 -1.95
CA PHE A 25 -3.27 -5.61 -0.68
C PHE A 25 -4.25 -6.12 0.38
N SER A 26 -4.67 -7.39 0.34
CA SER A 26 -5.55 -8.00 1.37
C SER A 26 -5.05 -7.81 2.81
N ALA A 27 -3.73 -7.64 3.01
CA ALA A 27 -3.17 -7.30 4.32
C ALA A 27 -3.69 -5.98 4.93
N VAL A 28 -4.24 -5.06 4.14
CA VAL A 28 -4.88 -3.82 4.63
C VAL A 28 -6.09 -4.12 5.52
N GLU A 29 -6.76 -5.25 5.31
CA GLU A 29 -7.93 -5.63 6.10
C GLU A 29 -7.54 -6.15 7.48
N VAL A 30 -6.36 -6.76 7.60
CA VAL A 30 -5.95 -7.52 8.80
C VAL A 30 -5.08 -6.70 9.76
N ILE A 31 -4.34 -5.69 9.29
CA ILE A 31 -3.42 -4.91 10.16
C ILE A 31 -4.18 -4.19 11.30
N MET A 32 -5.39 -3.69 11.06
CA MET A 32 -6.20 -3.08 12.11
C MET A 32 -6.72 -4.12 13.11
N GLU A 33 -7.09 -5.32 12.65
CA GLU A 33 -7.51 -6.43 13.53
C GLU A 33 -6.37 -6.87 14.45
N HIS A 34 -5.15 -6.91 13.93
CA HIS A 34 -3.93 -7.14 14.69
C HIS A 34 -3.71 -6.08 15.77
N ALA A 35 -3.96 -4.80 15.46
CA ALA A 35 -3.84 -3.71 16.43
C ALA A 35 -4.89 -3.82 17.55
N ILE A 36 -6.11 -4.23 17.24
CA ILE A 36 -7.17 -4.50 18.22
C ILE A 36 -6.76 -5.68 19.10
N SER A 37 -6.31 -6.77 18.50
CA SER A 37 -5.89 -7.98 19.22
C SER A 37 -4.72 -7.68 20.16
N CYS A 38 -3.70 -6.92 19.72
CA CYS A 38 -2.59 -6.49 20.58
C CYS A 38 -3.09 -5.76 21.85
N ARG A 39 -4.11 -4.91 21.71
CA ARG A 39 -4.74 -4.21 22.86
C ARG A 39 -5.40 -5.20 23.83
N GLU A 40 -6.15 -6.16 23.30
CA GLU A 40 -6.87 -7.15 24.10
C GLU A 40 -5.91 -8.07 24.85
N VAL A 41 -4.83 -8.49 24.19
CA VAL A 41 -3.77 -9.30 24.82
C VAL A 41 -3.03 -8.50 25.89
N ALA A 42 -2.67 -7.23 25.62
CA ALA A 42 -2.04 -6.35 26.60
C ALA A 42 -2.88 -6.22 27.88
N TYR A 43 -4.19 -5.99 27.72
CA TYR A 43 -5.13 -5.90 28.83
C TYR A 43 -5.27 -7.24 29.58
N SER A 44 -5.39 -8.35 28.84
CA SER A 44 -5.49 -9.69 29.42
C SER A 44 -4.26 -10.07 30.24
N ILE A 45 -3.06 -9.64 29.82
CA ILE A 45 -1.82 -9.92 30.55
C ILE A 45 -1.69 -9.00 31.76
N GLN A 46 -1.99 -7.71 31.63
CA GLN A 46 -1.86 -6.74 32.72
C GLN A 46 -2.82 -7.00 33.89
N THR A 47 -4.00 -7.55 33.62
CA THR A 47 -5.02 -7.86 34.63
C THR A 47 -4.87 -9.26 35.25
N ASN A 48 -3.95 -10.07 34.73
CA ASN A 48 -3.78 -11.45 35.16
C ASN A 48 -2.80 -11.56 36.34
N PRO A 49 -3.20 -12.12 37.49
CA PRO A 49 -2.33 -12.29 38.65
C PRO A 49 -1.05 -13.09 38.37
N ALA A 50 -1.06 -14.01 37.38
CA ALA A 50 0.14 -14.75 36.97
C ALA A 50 1.27 -13.83 36.48
N PHE A 51 0.94 -12.60 36.10
CA PHE A 51 1.84 -11.61 35.53
C PHE A 51 2.01 -10.37 36.41
N GLU A 52 1.66 -10.40 37.71
CA GLU A 52 1.63 -9.24 38.61
C GLU A 52 2.90 -8.36 38.53
N PHE A 53 4.09 -8.98 38.50
CA PHE A 53 5.37 -8.27 38.44
C PHE A 53 5.97 -8.14 37.02
N HIS A 54 5.41 -8.83 36.03
CA HIS A 54 6.05 -9.06 34.72
C HIS A 54 5.16 -8.70 33.51
N GLY A 55 3.86 -8.49 33.72
CA GLY A 55 2.90 -8.18 32.67
C GLY A 55 2.96 -6.74 32.17
N CYS A 56 3.45 -5.82 33.00
CA CYS A 56 3.57 -4.40 32.63
C CYS A 56 4.49 -4.22 31.40
N GLN A 57 5.63 -4.91 31.36
CA GLN A 57 6.57 -4.81 30.24
C GLN A 57 6.00 -5.36 28.93
N ILE A 58 5.29 -6.50 28.99
CA ILE A 58 4.61 -7.07 27.83
C ILE A 58 3.52 -6.11 27.34
N SER A 59 2.67 -5.63 28.26
CA SER A 59 1.58 -4.71 27.96
C SER A 59 2.07 -3.42 27.30
N THR A 60 3.10 -2.77 27.85
CA THR A 60 3.72 -1.58 27.24
C THR A 60 4.20 -1.87 25.81
N SER A 61 4.89 -2.99 25.60
CA SER A 61 5.42 -3.35 24.27
C SER A 61 4.31 -3.59 23.26
N LEU A 62 3.22 -4.25 23.66
CA LEU A 62 2.05 -4.49 22.81
C LEU A 62 1.29 -3.19 22.49
N HIS A 63 1.23 -2.23 23.42
CA HIS A 63 0.66 -0.91 23.17
C HIS A 63 1.49 -0.10 22.17
N GLU A 64 2.82 -0.08 22.32
CA GLU A 64 3.70 0.58 21.35
C GLU A 64 3.59 -0.06 19.95
N PHE A 65 3.54 -1.40 19.89
CA PHE A 65 3.37 -2.11 18.62
C PHE A 65 2.03 -1.79 17.97
N ARG A 66 0.94 -1.80 18.75
CA ARG A 66 -0.40 -1.39 18.30
C ARG A 66 -0.37 0.00 17.66
N ASP A 67 0.26 0.98 18.29
CA ASP A 67 0.26 2.36 17.79
C ASP A 67 0.99 2.46 16.44
N LYS A 68 2.05 1.67 16.24
CA LYS A 68 2.71 1.52 14.94
C LYS A 68 1.80 0.84 13.91
N LEU A 69 1.09 -0.23 14.28
CA LEU A 69 0.13 -0.92 13.40
C LEU A 69 -0.99 0.02 12.93
N ILE A 70 -1.56 0.83 13.83
CA ILE A 70 -2.60 1.82 13.48
C ILE A 70 -2.07 2.85 12.48
N THR A 71 -0.85 3.35 12.72
CA THR A 71 -0.20 4.32 11.83
C THR A 71 0.07 3.72 10.45
N ALA A 72 0.51 2.46 10.41
CA ALA A 72 0.74 1.73 9.18
C ALA A 72 -0.56 1.48 8.40
N ASP A 73 -1.62 0.98 9.05
CA ASP A 73 -2.96 0.78 8.46
C ASP A 73 -3.49 2.07 7.84
N SER A 74 -3.49 3.17 8.59
CA SER A 74 -3.98 4.47 8.09
C SER A 74 -3.21 4.93 6.84
N SER A 75 -1.89 4.71 6.80
CA SER A 75 -1.08 5.06 5.64
C SER A 75 -1.36 4.16 4.44
N LEU A 76 -1.65 2.88 4.66
CA LEU A 76 -2.01 1.95 3.59
C LEU A 76 -3.39 2.27 3.00
N ARG A 77 -4.40 2.54 3.83
CA ARG A 77 -5.72 2.99 3.36
C ARG A 77 -5.60 4.24 2.50
N ASN A 78 -4.76 5.18 2.88
CA ASN A 78 -4.50 6.37 2.07
C ASN A 78 -3.83 6.02 0.71
N VAL A 79 -2.90 5.06 0.66
CA VAL A 79 -2.34 4.56 -0.62
C VAL A 79 -3.45 4.01 -1.50
N TYR A 80 -4.36 3.22 -0.92
CA TYR A 80 -5.49 2.65 -1.61
C TYR A 80 -6.42 3.72 -2.18
N ASP A 81 -6.92 4.63 -1.34
CA ASP A 81 -7.78 5.74 -1.74
C ASP A 81 -7.13 6.59 -2.83
N LYS A 82 -5.84 6.89 -2.66
CA LYS A 82 -5.11 7.70 -3.63
C LYS A 82 -4.92 6.99 -4.96
N SER A 83 -4.76 5.66 -4.95
CA SER A 83 -4.63 4.85 -6.18
C SER A 83 -5.92 4.88 -6.99
N SER A 84 -7.08 4.81 -6.34
CA SER A 84 -8.39 4.97 -7.01
C SER A 84 -8.51 6.37 -7.63
N VAL A 85 -8.24 7.43 -6.87
CA VAL A 85 -8.26 8.82 -7.38
C VAL A 85 -7.30 9.04 -8.55
N VAL A 86 -6.16 8.32 -8.57
CA VAL A 86 -5.23 8.34 -9.71
C VAL A 86 -5.87 7.68 -10.92
N CYS A 87 -6.50 6.51 -10.79
CA CYS A 87 -7.24 5.86 -11.89
C CYS A 87 -8.27 6.81 -12.50
N GLU A 88 -9.15 7.41 -11.69
CA GLU A 88 -10.16 8.38 -12.13
C GLU A 88 -9.55 9.59 -12.85
N SER A 89 -8.43 10.09 -12.32
CA SER A 89 -7.70 11.20 -12.94
C SER A 89 -7.17 10.82 -14.32
N PHE A 90 -6.63 9.60 -14.47
CA PHE A 90 -6.16 9.11 -15.77
C PHE A 90 -7.33 8.94 -16.75
N GLU A 91 -8.44 8.33 -16.34
CA GLU A 91 -9.64 8.19 -17.18
C GLU A 91 -10.12 9.55 -17.70
N THR A 92 -10.29 10.52 -16.80
CA THR A 92 -10.77 11.86 -17.12
C THR A 92 -9.83 12.58 -18.10
N GLU A 93 -8.52 12.49 -17.89
CA GLU A 93 -7.54 13.15 -18.74
C GLU A 93 -7.46 12.51 -20.13
N ILE A 94 -7.49 11.17 -20.23
CA ILE A 94 -7.46 10.47 -21.54
C ILE A 94 -8.75 10.76 -22.31
N GLU A 95 -9.92 10.74 -21.66
CA GLU A 95 -11.19 11.11 -22.31
C GLU A 95 -11.15 12.54 -22.86
N THR A 96 -10.54 13.47 -22.11
CA THR A 96 -10.42 14.85 -22.55
C THR A 96 -9.41 14.98 -23.70
N MET A 97 -8.30 14.24 -23.66
CA MET A 97 -7.35 14.16 -24.78
C MET A 97 -8.05 13.69 -26.06
N ILE A 98 -8.86 12.62 -26.00
CA ILE A 98 -9.60 12.09 -27.15
C ILE A 98 -10.58 13.13 -27.72
N LYS A 99 -11.31 13.86 -26.87
CA LYS A 99 -12.26 14.91 -27.30
C LYS A 99 -11.55 16.03 -28.06
N ILE A 100 -10.37 16.44 -27.62
CA ILE A 100 -9.58 17.52 -28.25
C ILE A 100 -8.86 17.03 -29.52
N MET A 101 -8.32 15.81 -29.51
CA MET A 101 -7.69 15.19 -30.69
C MET A 101 -8.62 15.15 -31.91
N LYS A 102 -9.93 14.99 -31.70
CA LYS A 102 -10.96 15.04 -32.77
C LYS A 102 -11.11 16.42 -33.44
N ARG A 103 -10.57 17.50 -32.88
CA ARG A 103 -10.78 18.90 -33.33
C ARG A 103 -9.52 19.60 -33.88
N LYS A 104 -8.43 18.85 -34.13
CA LYS A 104 -7.01 19.25 -34.28
C LYS A 104 -6.31 19.42 -32.92
N GLY A 105 -5.24 18.67 -32.72
CA GLY A 105 -4.48 18.64 -31.47
C GLY A 105 -3.45 19.77 -31.38
N GLU A 106 -3.48 20.53 -30.28
CA GLU A 106 -2.42 21.48 -29.93
C GLU A 106 -1.38 20.80 -29.05
N THR A 107 -0.12 20.70 -29.49
CA THR A 107 0.94 20.01 -28.72
C THR A 107 1.06 20.53 -27.29
N GLN A 108 0.92 21.85 -27.08
CA GLN A 108 0.98 22.46 -25.74
C GLN A 108 -0.13 21.96 -24.80
N TYR A 109 -1.29 21.63 -25.33
CA TYR A 109 -2.38 21.03 -24.56
C TYR A 109 -1.99 19.64 -24.03
N PHE A 110 -1.45 18.78 -24.89
CA PHE A 110 -1.04 17.42 -24.49
C PHE A 110 0.12 17.45 -23.50
N LYS A 111 1.10 18.33 -23.70
CA LYS A 111 2.19 18.57 -22.73
C LYS A 111 1.62 18.87 -21.34
N LYS A 112 0.63 19.78 -21.25
CA LYS A 112 -0.01 20.13 -19.97
C LYS A 112 -0.71 18.94 -19.33
N ARG A 113 -1.41 18.10 -20.11
CA ARG A 113 -2.11 16.93 -19.58
C ARG A 113 -1.16 15.83 -19.14
N LEU A 114 -0.11 15.54 -19.92
CA LEU A 114 0.94 14.58 -19.54
C LEU A 114 1.65 15.00 -18.25
N ASN A 115 1.99 16.28 -18.10
CA ASN A 115 2.59 16.78 -16.86
C ASN A 115 1.67 16.62 -15.64
N LYS A 116 0.35 16.78 -15.84
CA LYS A 116 -0.64 16.52 -14.78
C LYS A 116 -0.65 15.05 -14.38
N LEU A 117 -0.65 14.14 -15.35
CA LEU A 117 -0.58 12.68 -15.10
C LEU A 117 0.72 12.27 -14.42
N LEU A 118 1.86 12.79 -14.89
CA LEU A 118 3.17 12.58 -14.28
C LEU A 118 3.22 13.03 -12.82
N THR A 119 2.62 14.20 -12.52
CA THR A 119 2.53 14.71 -11.14
C THR A 119 1.72 13.76 -10.26
N LYS A 120 0.61 13.20 -10.77
CA LYS A 120 -0.22 12.23 -10.03
C LYS A 120 0.54 10.94 -9.71
N ILE A 121 1.33 10.42 -10.65
CA ILE A 121 2.18 9.24 -10.42
C ILE A 121 3.27 9.52 -9.39
N LYS A 122 3.94 10.67 -9.48
CA LYS A 122 4.94 11.12 -8.48
C LYS A 122 4.35 11.23 -7.07
N ASP A 123 3.17 11.81 -6.95
CA ASP A 123 2.48 11.95 -5.66
C ASP A 123 2.12 10.59 -5.07
N LEU A 124 1.58 9.67 -5.89
CA LEU A 124 1.26 8.31 -5.45
C LEU A 124 2.53 7.54 -5.03
N ARG A 125 3.61 7.64 -5.81
CA ARG A 125 4.89 7.00 -5.47
C ARG A 125 5.43 7.47 -4.13
N ARG A 126 5.42 8.77 -3.86
CA ARG A 126 5.85 9.33 -2.57
C ARG A 126 5.01 8.80 -1.41
N LEU A 127 3.71 8.62 -1.64
CA LEU A 127 2.80 8.04 -0.65
C LEU A 127 3.13 6.57 -0.38
N VAL A 128 3.35 5.77 -1.43
CA VAL A 128 3.80 4.36 -1.31
C VAL A 128 5.13 4.26 -0.56
N GLU A 129 6.10 5.12 -0.87
CA GLU A 129 7.39 5.17 -0.16
C GLU A 129 7.23 5.53 1.32
N LYS A 130 6.31 6.45 1.64
CA LYS A 130 6.00 6.81 3.03
C LYS A 130 5.37 5.62 3.76
N SER A 131 4.38 4.97 3.18
CA SER A 131 3.74 3.78 3.78
C SER A 131 4.75 2.65 3.96
N HIS A 132 5.64 2.44 3.00
CA HIS A 132 6.68 1.42 3.09
C HIS A 132 7.60 1.63 4.29
N ARG A 133 8.03 2.87 4.54
CA ARG A 133 8.83 3.21 5.72
C ARG A 133 8.08 2.96 7.04
N LEU A 134 6.79 3.26 7.10
CA LEU A 134 5.98 3.02 8.30
C LEU A 134 5.81 1.52 8.60
N ILE A 135 5.62 0.71 7.56
CA ILE A 135 5.57 -0.75 7.68
C ILE A 135 6.91 -1.32 8.17
N LEU A 136 8.03 -0.82 7.63
CA LEU A 136 9.35 -1.20 8.09
C LEU A 136 9.59 -0.80 9.54
N ASP A 137 9.21 0.41 9.96
CA ASP A 137 9.33 0.84 11.35
C ASP A 137 8.49 -0.01 12.33
N ALA A 138 7.29 -0.44 11.92
CA ALA A 138 6.49 -1.40 12.68
C ALA A 138 7.20 -2.75 12.82
N LYS A 139 7.80 -3.24 11.73
CA LYS A 139 8.55 -4.50 11.70
C LYS A 139 9.85 -4.45 12.50
N ASP A 140 10.58 -3.34 12.46
CA ASP A 140 11.88 -3.18 13.11
C ASP A 140 11.77 -3.24 14.65
N ASN A 141 10.56 -3.07 15.21
CA ASN A 141 10.30 -3.26 16.64
C ASN A 141 10.23 -4.75 17.07
N LYS A 142 10.31 -5.69 16.11
CA LYS A 142 10.22 -7.14 16.33
C LYS A 142 11.07 -7.64 17.49
N HIS A 143 12.37 -7.38 17.45
CA HIS A 143 13.30 -7.91 18.45
C HIS A 143 13.03 -7.38 19.87
N ASN A 144 12.57 -6.13 19.99
CA ASN A 144 12.20 -5.55 21.28
C ASN A 144 10.93 -6.21 21.83
N ILE A 145 9.91 -6.38 20.98
CA ILE A 145 8.63 -6.98 21.37
C ILE A 145 8.83 -8.44 21.75
N GLU A 146 9.48 -9.24 20.90
CA GLU A 146 9.79 -10.65 21.16
C GLU A 146 10.60 -10.81 22.45
N GLY A 147 11.65 -9.99 22.63
CA GLY A 147 12.48 -10.03 23.83
C GLY A 147 11.74 -9.64 25.12
N ASN A 148 10.81 -8.69 25.05
CA ASN A 148 9.99 -8.30 26.20
C ASN A 148 8.92 -9.34 26.51
N ILE A 149 8.34 -9.99 25.50
CA ILE A 149 7.43 -11.13 25.65
C ILE A 149 8.15 -12.30 26.32
N GLU A 150 9.31 -12.70 25.80
CA GLU A 150 10.11 -13.81 26.33
C GLU A 150 10.50 -13.58 27.81
N LYS A 151 11.00 -12.38 28.12
CA LYS A 151 11.36 -12.01 29.51
C LYS A 151 10.15 -12.02 30.43
N GLY A 152 9.03 -11.47 29.99
CA GLY A 152 7.81 -11.39 30.80
C GLY A 152 7.19 -12.78 31.06
N LEU A 153 7.17 -13.65 30.04
CA LEU A 153 6.74 -15.05 30.17
C LEU A 153 7.66 -15.83 31.12
N SER A 154 8.99 -15.75 30.93
CA SER A 154 9.95 -16.43 31.81
C SER A 154 9.85 -15.94 33.26
N GLY A 155 9.59 -14.65 33.48
CA GLY A 155 9.32 -14.09 34.80
C GLY A 155 8.06 -14.67 35.44
N ALA A 156 6.96 -14.72 34.68
CA ALA A 156 5.69 -15.31 35.13
C ALA A 156 5.83 -16.81 35.48
N GLU A 157 6.55 -17.57 34.64
CA GLU A 157 6.83 -18.99 34.90
C GLU A 157 7.64 -19.21 36.18
N LYS A 158 8.69 -18.41 36.40
CA LYS A 158 9.49 -18.47 37.63
C LYS A 158 8.68 -18.12 38.87
N PHE A 159 7.81 -17.11 38.78
CA PHE A 159 6.92 -16.72 39.87
C PHE A 159 5.91 -17.82 40.19
N CYS A 160 5.40 -18.51 39.17
CA CYS A 160 4.38 -19.55 39.30
C CYS A 160 4.95 -20.97 39.49
N TYR A 161 6.27 -21.16 39.51
CA TYR A 161 6.92 -22.48 39.55
C TYR A 161 6.44 -23.40 40.70
N ASN A 162 6.04 -22.80 41.83
CA ASN A 162 5.51 -23.54 43.00
C ASN A 162 3.99 -23.41 43.16
N ASN A 163 3.29 -22.80 42.20
CA ASN A 163 1.85 -22.52 42.26
C ASN A 163 1.18 -22.91 40.94
N GLU A 164 0.87 -24.21 40.82
CA GLU A 164 0.24 -24.83 39.65
C GLU A 164 -1.06 -24.12 39.20
N ARG A 165 -1.70 -23.36 40.12
CA ARG A 165 -2.93 -22.61 39.86
C ARG A 165 -2.82 -21.63 38.70
N TYR A 166 -1.64 -21.09 38.42
CA TYR A 166 -1.43 -20.03 37.42
C TYR A 166 -0.77 -20.53 36.12
N LEU A 167 -0.41 -21.81 36.02
CA LEU A 167 0.24 -22.36 34.82
C LEU A 167 -0.69 -22.31 33.60
N ALA A 168 -1.97 -22.68 33.78
CA ALA A 168 -2.98 -22.62 32.71
C ALA A 168 -3.22 -21.20 32.19
N ASP A 169 -3.00 -20.19 33.03
CA ASP A 169 -3.15 -18.78 32.66
C ASP A 169 -1.95 -18.28 31.84
N ILE A 170 -0.75 -18.79 32.14
CA ILE A 170 0.46 -18.54 31.33
C ILE A 170 0.32 -19.17 29.95
N ASP A 171 -0.16 -20.42 29.88
CA ASP A 171 -0.35 -21.11 28.59
C ASP A 171 -1.36 -20.39 27.70
N LYS A 172 -2.49 -19.94 28.25
CA LYS A 172 -3.45 -19.08 27.53
C LYS A 172 -2.84 -17.77 27.05
N ALA A 173 -1.94 -17.17 27.83
CA ALA A 173 -1.27 -15.94 27.42
C ALA A 173 -0.31 -16.21 26.24
N LYS A 174 0.43 -17.33 26.24
CA LYS A 174 1.27 -17.74 25.12
C LYS A 174 0.46 -17.93 23.84
N GLU A 175 -0.67 -18.65 23.92
CA GLU A 175 -1.58 -18.84 22.78
C GLU A 175 -2.04 -17.51 22.20
N LYS A 176 -2.43 -16.56 23.05
CA LYS A 176 -2.85 -15.22 22.64
C LYS A 176 -1.72 -14.39 22.02
N LEU A 177 -0.48 -14.57 22.47
CA LEU A 177 0.67 -13.79 21.99
C LEU A 177 1.14 -14.20 20.59
N VAL A 178 0.68 -15.35 20.06
CA VAL A 178 0.92 -15.77 18.65
C VAL A 178 0.49 -14.69 17.65
N ILE A 179 -0.50 -13.87 18.00
CA ILE A 179 -0.95 -12.76 17.15
C ILE A 179 0.18 -11.79 16.75
N VAL A 180 1.22 -11.65 17.58
CA VAL A 180 2.38 -10.80 17.29
C VAL A 180 3.17 -11.37 16.11
N GLU A 181 3.33 -12.68 16.05
CA GLU A 181 4.01 -13.37 14.96
C GLU A 181 3.23 -13.22 13.65
N ASP A 182 1.92 -13.44 13.69
CA ASP A 182 1.02 -13.25 12.55
C ASP A 182 1.03 -11.80 12.04
N SER A 183 1.06 -10.83 12.97
CA SER A 183 1.18 -9.41 12.65
C SER A 183 2.48 -9.11 11.91
N LEU A 184 3.61 -9.62 12.42
CA LEU A 184 4.93 -9.42 11.82
C LEU A 184 5.06 -10.07 10.45
N TYR A 185 4.44 -11.24 10.27
CA TYR A 185 4.35 -11.91 8.97
C TYR A 185 3.59 -11.04 7.95
N ASN A 186 2.40 -10.57 8.30
CA ASN A 186 1.60 -9.71 7.41
C ASN A 186 2.29 -8.38 7.09
N LEU A 187 3.00 -7.78 8.06
CA LEU A 187 3.84 -6.60 7.81
C LEU A 187 4.98 -6.89 6.83
N HIS A 188 5.58 -8.08 6.91
CA HIS A 188 6.65 -8.48 5.99
C HIS A 188 6.14 -8.59 4.54
N ASP A 189 5.02 -9.28 4.33
CA ASP A 189 4.41 -9.45 3.02
C ASP A 189 3.98 -8.09 2.44
N THR A 190 3.33 -7.26 3.27
CA THR A 190 2.94 -5.89 2.89
C THR A 190 4.14 -5.04 2.46
N SER A 191 5.28 -5.16 3.16
CA SER A 191 6.51 -4.46 2.80
C SER A 191 7.00 -4.84 1.40
N HIS A 192 6.94 -6.14 1.06
CA HIS A 192 7.32 -6.62 -0.26
C HIS A 192 6.39 -6.07 -1.36
N LEU A 193 5.08 -6.07 -1.11
CA LEU A 193 4.07 -5.56 -2.03
C LEU A 193 4.23 -4.05 -2.29
N LEU A 194 4.46 -3.25 -1.24
CA LEU A 194 4.74 -1.82 -1.39
C LEU A 194 6.05 -1.56 -2.14
N SER A 195 7.09 -2.37 -1.91
CA SER A 195 8.34 -2.30 -2.68
C SER A 195 8.10 -2.58 -4.18
N LYS A 196 7.26 -3.59 -4.49
CA LYS A 196 6.85 -3.89 -5.87
C LYS A 196 6.08 -2.73 -6.49
N MET A 197 5.07 -2.20 -5.80
CA MET A 197 4.30 -1.05 -6.27
C MET A 197 5.18 0.17 -6.52
N LYS A 198 6.14 0.45 -5.62
CA LYS A 198 7.12 1.52 -5.80
C LYS A 198 7.91 1.33 -7.10
N SER A 199 8.41 0.12 -7.36
CA SER A 199 9.17 -0.17 -8.58
C SER A 199 8.35 0.04 -9.85
N ILE A 200 7.08 -0.38 -9.85
CA ILE A 200 6.15 -0.19 -10.97
C ILE A 200 5.93 1.30 -11.23
N LEU A 201 5.65 2.07 -10.17
CA LEU A 201 5.43 3.52 -10.29
C LEU A 201 6.68 4.28 -10.74
N MET A 202 7.87 3.87 -10.29
CA MET A 202 9.14 4.44 -10.77
C MET A 202 9.34 4.17 -12.26
N GLY A 203 9.16 2.93 -12.71
CA GLY A 203 9.28 2.60 -14.13
C GLY A 203 8.28 3.36 -14.99
N TYR A 204 7.05 3.54 -14.52
CA TYR A 204 6.06 4.33 -15.24
C TYR A 204 6.37 5.84 -15.26
N GLU A 205 6.91 6.38 -14.17
CA GLU A 205 7.38 7.76 -14.12
C GLU A 205 8.44 8.03 -15.21
N ASP A 206 9.40 7.12 -15.36
CA ASP A 206 10.45 7.21 -16.38
C ASP A 206 9.87 7.15 -17.80
N ILE A 207 8.93 6.23 -18.05
CA ILE A 207 8.24 6.13 -19.35
C ILE A 207 7.44 7.40 -19.65
N LEU A 208 6.73 7.96 -18.67
CA LEU A 208 5.98 9.21 -18.85
C LEU A 208 6.91 10.40 -19.11
N LEU A 209 8.10 10.43 -18.50
CA LEU A 209 9.11 11.46 -18.77
C LEU A 209 9.67 11.34 -20.20
N GLU A 210 9.95 10.13 -20.67
CA GLU A 210 10.38 9.87 -22.05
C GLU A 210 9.31 10.33 -23.06
N ILE A 211 8.07 9.85 -22.89
CA ILE A 211 6.93 10.24 -23.73
C ILE A 211 6.73 11.75 -23.73
N THR A 212 6.84 12.39 -22.56
CA THR A 212 6.73 13.85 -22.44
C THR A 212 7.85 14.51 -23.25
N SER A 213 9.09 14.05 -23.13
CA SER A 213 10.24 14.62 -23.85
C SER A 213 10.09 14.51 -25.38
N GLU A 214 9.57 13.39 -25.88
CA GLU A 214 9.26 13.20 -27.31
C GLU A 214 8.21 14.19 -27.81
N VAL A 215 7.13 14.38 -27.05
CA VAL A 215 6.09 15.38 -27.37
C VAL A 215 6.65 16.81 -27.27
N TYR A 216 7.64 17.05 -26.42
CA TYR A 216 8.28 18.36 -26.26
C TYR A 216 9.12 18.79 -27.45
N GLY A 217 9.78 17.83 -28.13
CA GLY A 217 10.62 18.08 -29.30
C GLY A 217 9.87 18.45 -30.58
N GLU A 218 8.54 18.40 -30.57
CA GLU A 218 7.71 18.55 -31.77
C GLU A 218 6.79 19.77 -31.69
N ASN A 219 6.58 20.44 -32.83
CA ASN A 219 5.77 21.66 -32.93
C ASN A 219 4.28 21.34 -33.12
N SER A 220 3.97 20.27 -33.84
CA SER A 220 2.63 19.74 -34.04
C SER A 220 2.72 18.23 -34.30
N PHE A 221 1.72 17.46 -33.89
CA PHE A 221 1.59 16.06 -34.27
C PHE A 221 0.24 15.83 -34.93
N GLU A 222 0.24 15.07 -36.01
CA GLU A 222 -0.98 14.72 -36.73
C GLU A 222 -1.66 13.56 -35.99
N VAL A 223 -2.92 13.75 -35.62
CA VAL A 223 -3.73 12.73 -34.96
C VAL A 223 -4.34 11.82 -36.01
N THR A 224 -3.99 10.54 -35.98
CA THR A 224 -4.59 9.52 -36.83
C THR A 224 -5.80 8.86 -36.16
N ARG A 225 -6.62 8.16 -36.95
CA ARG A 225 -7.69 7.30 -36.41
C ARG A 225 -7.15 6.17 -35.52
N ALA A 226 -5.94 5.68 -35.80
CA ALA A 226 -5.28 4.65 -35.00
C ALA A 226 -4.91 5.17 -33.60
N ASP A 227 -4.50 6.44 -33.50
CA ASP A 227 -4.20 7.10 -32.22
C ASP A 227 -5.43 7.19 -31.33
N LEU A 228 -6.57 7.58 -31.90
CA LEU A 228 -7.85 7.63 -31.20
C LEU A 228 -8.29 6.22 -30.75
N ASN A 229 -8.14 5.21 -31.60
CA ASN A 229 -8.47 3.83 -31.24
C ASN A 229 -7.61 3.32 -30.08
N SER A 230 -6.31 3.63 -30.09
CA SER A 230 -5.39 3.23 -29.02
C SER A 230 -5.78 3.84 -27.67
N LEU A 231 -6.11 5.13 -27.65
CA LEU A 231 -6.53 5.82 -26.43
C LEU A 231 -7.92 5.36 -25.93
N ASN A 232 -8.86 5.06 -26.83
CA ASN A 232 -10.15 4.48 -26.43
C ASN A 232 -9.94 3.12 -25.75
N LEU A 233 -9.12 2.25 -26.34
CA LEU A 233 -8.78 0.95 -25.73
C LEU A 233 -8.10 1.11 -24.37
N ALA A 234 -7.27 2.14 -24.20
CA ALA A 234 -6.65 2.43 -22.91
C ALA A 234 -7.67 2.84 -21.85
N ILE A 235 -8.66 3.67 -22.19
CA ILE A 235 -9.74 4.03 -21.26
C ILE A 235 -10.54 2.79 -20.87
N ASP A 236 -10.94 1.96 -21.84
CA ASP A 236 -11.76 0.78 -21.56
C ASP A 236 -11.03 -0.19 -20.62
N LYS A 237 -9.74 -0.41 -20.87
CA LYS A 237 -8.88 -1.22 -19.99
C LYS A 237 -8.69 -0.59 -18.62
N LEU A 238 -8.46 0.72 -18.56
CA LEU A 238 -8.30 1.44 -17.30
C LEU A 238 -9.57 1.35 -16.44
N LYS A 239 -10.75 1.50 -17.05
CA LYS A 239 -12.05 1.32 -16.36
C LYS A 239 -12.21 -0.09 -15.79
N VAL A 240 -11.82 -1.11 -16.55
CA VAL A 240 -11.81 -2.51 -16.07
C VAL A 240 -10.82 -2.69 -14.92
N CYS A 241 -9.62 -2.12 -15.03
CA CYS A 241 -8.61 -2.16 -13.98
C CYS A 241 -9.11 -1.45 -12.72
N HIS A 242 -9.67 -0.26 -12.86
CA HIS A 242 -10.19 0.53 -11.76
C HIS A 242 -11.36 -0.19 -11.08
N TYR A 243 -12.30 -0.76 -11.83
CA TYR A 243 -13.39 -1.57 -11.28
C TYR A 243 -12.89 -2.79 -10.50
N LYS A 244 -11.89 -3.52 -11.04
CA LYS A 244 -11.27 -4.65 -10.32
C LYS A 244 -10.54 -4.19 -9.07
N PHE A 245 -9.91 -3.02 -9.12
CA PHE A 245 -9.26 -2.41 -7.97
C PHE A 245 -10.31 -2.09 -6.91
N THR A 246 -11.40 -1.39 -7.24
CA THR A 246 -12.42 -0.96 -6.27
C THR A 246 -13.19 -2.12 -5.66
N GLN A 247 -13.63 -3.11 -6.46
CA GLN A 247 -14.38 -4.26 -5.96
C GLN A 247 -13.63 -5.10 -4.94
N ARG A 248 -12.29 -5.11 -5.00
CA ARG A 248 -11.48 -5.91 -4.06
C ARG A 248 -11.44 -5.31 -2.65
N TYR A 249 -11.86 -4.05 -2.47
CA TYR A 249 -11.77 -3.38 -1.18
C TYR A 249 -13.01 -2.52 -0.88
N GLU A 250 -14.16 -2.84 -1.46
CA GLU A 250 -15.45 -2.43 -0.91
C GLU A 250 -15.67 -3.26 0.37
N VAL A 251 -15.41 -2.64 1.52
CA VAL A 251 -15.78 -3.11 2.86
C VAL A 251 -16.92 -2.26 3.39
#